data_AF-A0AAJ0LP52-F1
#
_entry.id   AF-A0AAJ0LP52-F1
#
_cell.length_a   1.000
_cell.length_b   1.000
_cell.length_c   1.000
_cell.angle_alpha   90.00
_cell.angle_beta   90.00
_cell.angle_gamma   90.00
#
_symmetry.space_group_name_H-M   'P 1'
#
loop_
_entity.id
_entity.type
_entity.pdbx_description
1 polymer ?
#
loop_
_entity_poly.entity_id
_entity_poly.type
_entity_poly.pdbx_seq_one_letter_code
_entity_poly.pdbx_strand_id
1 'polypeptide(L)'
;MKRDLNDKTPPPAATAQPHRPFDEEEPHADADVHTHEPLGPDDRLAPLPPNPYKRHRGITRAWYALKHSLNGFRVAIREESAFRQELTLAALMLPIGAFSPVPAASRALLIASVLLVLIVELLNSSVEAAIDRISLERHELSKRAKDLGSAAVTVALFACVTTWGFVLGPVIARWLGF
;
A
#
# COMPACT_ATOMS: atom_id res chain seq x y z
N MET A 1 -51.76 -48.79 -22.60
CA MET A 1 -52.17 -49.90 -21.71
C MET A 1 -51.32 -49.80 -20.46
N LYS A 2 -51.97 -49.78 -19.29
CA LYS A 2 -51.43 -49.46 -17.95
C LYS A 2 -50.37 -50.47 -17.48
N ARG A 3 -49.54 -50.04 -16.49
CA ARG A 3 -48.93 -50.77 -15.34
C ARG A 3 -47.43 -50.42 -15.19
N ASP A 4 -46.86 -50.09 -14.03
CA ASP A 4 -47.37 -49.98 -12.66
C ASP A 4 -46.51 -49.01 -11.83
N LEU A 5 -47.22 -48.32 -10.95
CA LEU A 5 -46.77 -47.53 -9.82
C LEU A 5 -46.33 -48.49 -8.70
N ASN A 6 -45.49 -48.01 -7.78
CA ASN A 6 -45.28 -48.55 -6.42
C ASN A 6 -44.06 -49.47 -6.21
N ASP A 7 -42.88 -48.88 -6.03
CA ASP A 7 -41.86 -49.43 -5.13
C ASP A 7 -41.75 -48.50 -3.91
N LYS A 8 -42.41 -48.89 -2.83
CA LYS A 8 -42.32 -48.27 -1.49
C LYS A 8 -41.75 -49.34 -0.57
N THR A 9 -40.45 -49.32 -0.37
CA THR A 9 -39.82 -50.08 0.71
C THR A 9 -39.96 -49.28 2.02
N PRO A 10 -40.51 -49.86 3.11
CA PRO A 10 -40.65 -49.15 4.39
C PRO A 10 -39.30 -49.09 5.15
N PRO A 11 -39.05 -48.06 5.96
CA PRO A 11 -37.85 -47.98 6.79
C PRO A 11 -37.88 -48.99 7.95
N PRO A 12 -36.72 -49.48 8.43
CA PRO A 12 -36.64 -50.46 9.52
C PRO A 12 -37.07 -49.85 10.86
N ALA A 13 -37.69 -50.69 11.70
CA ALA A 13 -38.25 -50.36 12.99
C ALA A 13 -37.19 -49.88 14.01
N ALA A 14 -37.48 -48.75 14.68
CA ALA A 14 -36.70 -48.26 15.80
C ALA A 14 -36.78 -49.25 16.97
N THR A 15 -35.65 -49.86 17.33
CA THR A 15 -35.54 -50.69 18.53
C THR A 15 -35.28 -49.78 19.72
N ALA A 16 -36.22 -49.71 20.65
CA ALA A 16 -36.08 -48.97 21.90
C ALA A 16 -34.94 -49.55 22.74
N GLN A 17 -33.92 -48.75 23.06
CA GLN A 17 -32.91 -49.12 24.06
C GLN A 17 -33.46 -48.80 25.47
N PRO A 18 -33.34 -49.72 26.44
CA PRO A 18 -33.83 -49.48 27.80
C PRO A 18 -32.91 -48.51 28.56
N HIS A 19 -33.52 -47.57 29.28
CA HIS A 19 -32.86 -46.67 30.21
C HIS A 19 -32.03 -47.46 31.24
N ARG A 20 -30.73 -47.15 31.38
CA ARG A 20 -29.95 -47.53 32.56
C ARG A 20 -30.01 -46.42 33.62
N PRO A 21 -30.02 -46.78 34.92
CA PRO A 21 -30.21 -45.85 36.02
C PRO A 21 -28.96 -44.98 36.27
N PHE A 22 -29.19 -43.82 36.86
CA PHE A 22 -28.18 -42.96 37.46
C PHE A 22 -27.37 -43.71 38.53
N ASP A 23 -26.12 -43.28 38.70
CA ASP A 23 -25.19 -43.54 39.80
C ASP A 23 -24.27 -44.77 39.68
N GLU A 24 -23.12 -44.56 39.03
CA GLU A 24 -21.83 -45.20 39.36
C GLU A 24 -20.70 -44.29 38.83
N GLU A 25 -20.23 -43.35 39.67
CA GLU A 25 -19.03 -42.55 39.43
C GLU A 25 -17.79 -43.43 39.57
N GLU A 26 -17.06 -43.68 38.47
CA GLU A 26 -15.68 -44.18 38.55
C GLU A 26 -14.76 -43.04 39.02
N PRO A 27 -13.97 -43.22 40.09
CA PRO A 27 -13.02 -42.22 40.53
C PRO A 27 -11.75 -42.30 39.68
N HIS A 28 -11.76 -41.63 38.53
CA HIS A 28 -10.53 -41.33 37.80
C HIS A 28 -9.81 -40.20 38.50
N ALA A 29 -8.96 -40.59 39.44
CA ALA A 29 -7.83 -39.79 39.87
C ALA A 29 -6.95 -39.56 38.64
N ASP A 30 -6.89 -38.32 38.17
CA ASP A 30 -5.64 -37.63 37.86
C ASP A 30 -5.94 -36.16 37.58
N ALA A 31 -5.16 -35.30 38.21
CA ALA A 31 -5.29 -33.86 38.09
C ALA A 31 -5.25 -33.44 36.62
N ASP A 32 -6.21 -32.60 36.22
CA ASP A 32 -6.14 -31.77 35.01
C ASP A 32 -4.93 -30.82 35.12
N VAL A 33 -3.74 -31.36 34.92
CA VAL A 33 -2.68 -30.62 34.26
C VAL A 33 -3.10 -30.62 32.80
N HIS A 34 -3.92 -29.63 32.42
CA HIS A 34 -4.03 -29.22 31.04
C HIS A 34 -2.63 -28.84 30.58
N THR A 35 -1.89 -29.83 30.10
CA THR A 35 -0.75 -29.63 29.23
C THR A 35 -1.34 -28.98 28.01
N HIS A 36 -1.22 -27.64 27.95
CA HIS A 36 -1.66 -26.87 26.80
C HIS A 36 -1.07 -27.53 25.56
N GLU A 37 -1.95 -28.08 24.73
CA GLU A 37 -1.56 -28.60 23.42
C GLU A 37 -0.79 -27.49 22.69
N PRO A 38 0.42 -27.76 22.19
CA PRO A 38 1.23 -26.72 21.56
C PRO A 38 0.45 -26.16 20.36
N LEU A 39 0.24 -24.84 20.39
CA LEU A 39 -0.49 -24.09 19.36
C LEU A 39 -0.02 -24.50 17.95
N GLY A 40 -0.97 -24.76 17.07
CA GLY A 40 -0.70 -25.22 15.70
C GLY A 40 -0.05 -24.14 14.83
N PRO A 41 0.50 -24.49 13.65
CA PRO A 41 1.09 -23.51 12.72
C PRO A 41 0.10 -22.42 12.25
N ASP A 42 -1.20 -22.75 12.27
CA ASP A 42 -2.31 -21.89 11.84
C ASP A 42 -3.08 -21.25 13.01
N ASP A 43 -2.59 -21.40 14.25
CA ASP A 43 -3.25 -20.82 15.42
C ASP A 43 -3.17 -19.29 15.40
N ARG A 44 -4.31 -18.62 15.63
CA ARG A 44 -4.37 -17.14 15.64
C ARG A 44 -3.53 -16.50 16.74
N LEU A 45 -3.21 -17.27 17.79
CA LEU A 45 -2.37 -16.88 18.91
C LEU A 45 -0.91 -17.33 18.74
N ALA A 46 -0.57 -18.05 17.67
CA ALA A 46 0.80 -18.46 17.39
C ALA A 46 1.66 -17.21 17.06
N PRO A 47 2.86 -17.06 17.65
CA PRO A 47 3.78 -16.00 17.28
C PRO A 47 4.12 -16.12 15.80
N LEU A 48 3.85 -15.06 15.02
CA LEU A 48 4.20 -15.05 13.60
C LEU A 48 5.70 -15.37 13.42
N PRO A 49 6.06 -16.19 12.41
CA PRO A 49 7.46 -16.53 12.17
C PRO A 49 8.29 -15.25 12.01
N PRO A 50 9.53 -15.23 12.53
CA PRO A 50 10.37 -14.04 12.50
C PRO A 50 10.53 -13.56 11.05
N ASN A 51 10.11 -12.32 10.77
CA ASN A 51 10.16 -11.76 9.43
C ASN A 51 11.61 -11.79 8.89
N PRO A 52 11.90 -12.59 7.84
CA PRO A 52 13.27 -12.81 7.35
C PRO A 52 13.90 -11.54 6.75
N TYR A 53 13.11 -10.51 6.47
CA TYR A 53 13.57 -9.22 5.95
C TYR A 53 13.98 -8.22 7.04
N LYS A 54 13.81 -8.56 8.33
CA LYS A 54 14.22 -7.72 9.47
C LYS A 54 15.71 -7.91 9.80
N ARG A 55 16.60 -7.79 8.81
CA ARG A 55 18.03 -8.17 8.93
C ARG A 55 18.98 -7.03 9.31
N HIS A 56 18.56 -5.77 9.23
CA HIS A 56 19.45 -4.62 9.40
C HIS A 56 19.04 -3.75 10.60
N ARG A 57 19.95 -3.60 11.58
CA ARG A 57 19.81 -2.72 12.75
C ARG A 57 20.70 -1.48 12.58
N GLY A 58 20.27 -0.35 13.13
CA GLY A 58 21.07 0.89 13.21
C GLY A 58 21.46 1.49 11.85
N ILE A 59 22.68 2.03 11.76
CA ILE A 59 23.23 2.75 10.59
C ILE A 59 23.21 1.90 9.32
N THR A 60 23.42 0.58 9.46
CA THR A 60 23.37 -0.36 8.34
C THR A 60 22.02 -0.34 7.63
N ARG A 61 20.90 -0.17 8.36
CA ARG A 61 19.56 -0.03 7.76
C ARG A 61 19.43 1.27 6.96
N ALA A 62 19.94 2.39 7.50
CA ALA A 62 19.90 3.68 6.82
C ALA A 62 20.72 3.64 5.52
N TRP A 63 21.87 2.98 5.53
CA TRP A 63 22.68 2.77 4.33
C TRP A 63 21.95 1.94 3.27
N TYR A 64 21.35 0.81 3.64
CA TYR A 64 20.57 0.01 2.70
C TYR A 64 19.37 0.79 2.16
N ALA A 65 18.65 1.53 3.02
CA ALA A 65 17.56 2.39 2.58
C ALA A 65 18.03 3.45 1.57
N LEU A 66 19.14 4.14 1.82
CA LEU A 66 19.72 5.09 0.89
C LEU A 66 20.09 4.43 -0.45
N LYS A 67 20.74 3.26 -0.41
CA LYS A 67 21.08 2.50 -1.63
C LYS A 67 19.84 2.13 -2.44
N HIS A 68 18.77 1.67 -1.77
CA HIS A 68 17.50 1.36 -2.43
C HIS A 68 16.85 2.61 -3.02
N SER A 69 16.85 3.74 -2.29
CA SER A 69 16.35 5.02 -2.79
C SER A 69 17.11 5.47 -4.04
N LEU A 70 18.44 5.41 -4.03
CA LEU A 70 19.27 5.77 -5.19
C LEU A 70 18.98 4.89 -6.41
N ASN A 71 18.74 3.60 -6.19
CA ASN A 71 18.33 2.70 -7.26
C ASN A 71 16.95 3.08 -7.82
N GLY A 72 15.98 3.42 -6.95
CA GLY A 72 14.66 3.90 -7.35
C GLY A 72 14.75 5.16 -8.23
N PHE A 73 15.51 6.16 -7.80
CA PHE A 73 15.75 7.38 -8.60
C PHE A 73 16.40 7.05 -9.94
N ARG A 74 17.39 6.15 -9.98
CA ARG A 74 18.04 5.74 -11.23
C ARG A 74 17.06 5.12 -12.22
N VAL A 75 16.17 4.24 -11.73
CA VAL A 75 15.11 3.63 -12.55
C VAL A 75 14.16 4.69 -13.06
N ALA A 76 13.64 5.57 -12.19
CA ALA A 76 12.73 6.64 -12.59
C ALA A 76 13.34 7.55 -13.67
N ILE A 77 14.60 7.99 -13.52
CA ILE A 77 15.27 8.81 -14.53
C ILE A 77 15.40 8.07 -15.88
N ARG A 78 15.68 6.77 -15.85
CA ARG A 78 15.93 6.00 -17.07
C ARG A 78 14.64 5.66 -17.81
N GLU A 79 13.65 5.16 -17.10
CA GLU A 79 12.44 4.57 -17.68
C GLU A 79 11.32 5.61 -17.85
N GLU A 80 11.23 6.62 -16.96
CA GLU A 80 10.09 7.54 -16.92
C GLU A 80 10.39 8.89 -17.59
N SER A 81 9.82 9.10 -18.78
CA SER A 81 10.03 10.34 -19.53
C SER A 81 9.42 11.57 -18.86
N ALA A 82 8.25 11.43 -18.22
CA ALA A 82 7.60 12.49 -17.47
C ALA A 82 8.43 12.90 -16.26
N PHE A 83 8.90 11.94 -15.46
CA PHE A 83 9.81 12.20 -14.34
C PHE A 83 11.08 12.97 -14.77
N ARG A 84 11.67 12.67 -15.94
CA ARG A 84 12.82 13.46 -16.44
C ARG A 84 12.47 14.91 -16.74
N GLN A 85 11.29 15.17 -17.30
CA GLN A 85 10.82 16.53 -17.57
C GLN A 85 10.63 17.30 -16.27
N GLU A 86 9.93 16.70 -15.30
CA GLU A 86 9.72 17.30 -13.99
C GLU A 86 11.03 17.50 -13.22
N LEU A 87 11.97 16.55 -13.29
CA LEU A 87 13.28 16.68 -12.67
C LEU A 87 14.11 17.80 -13.30
N THR A 88 14.03 17.96 -14.63
CA THR A 88 14.67 19.08 -15.33
C THR A 88 14.10 20.42 -14.88
N LEU A 89 12.77 20.50 -14.77
CA LEU A 89 12.08 21.68 -14.29
C LEU A 89 12.44 21.97 -12.82
N ALA A 90 12.50 20.94 -11.98
CA ALA A 90 12.90 21.04 -10.59
C ALA A 90 14.36 21.53 -10.44
N ALA A 91 15.27 21.07 -11.30
CA ALA A 91 16.66 21.53 -11.31
C ALA A 91 16.79 23.04 -11.60
N LEU A 92 15.84 23.62 -12.34
CA LEU A 92 15.75 25.06 -12.57
C LEU A 92 15.01 25.79 -11.45
N MET A 93 13.85 25.28 -11.04
CA MET A 93 12.96 25.94 -10.08
C MET A 93 13.52 25.92 -8.65
N LEU A 94 14.23 24.87 -8.23
CA LEU A 94 14.77 24.79 -6.87
C LEU A 94 15.80 25.89 -6.57
N PRO A 95 16.82 26.16 -7.44
CA PRO A 95 17.69 27.33 -7.26
C PRO A 95 16.91 28.65 -7.26
N ILE A 96 15.99 28.85 -8.20
CA ILE A 96 15.19 30.09 -8.28
C ILE A 96 14.40 30.31 -6.98
N GLY A 97 13.76 29.25 -6.46
CA GLY A 97 13.00 29.31 -5.21
C GLY A 97 13.90 29.58 -4.00
N ALA A 98 15.10 28.98 -3.94
CA ALA A 98 16.03 29.15 -2.84
C ALA A 98 16.66 30.56 -2.77
N PHE A 99 16.92 31.16 -3.93
CA PHE A 99 17.58 32.47 -4.05
C PHE A 99 16.61 33.63 -4.31
N SER A 100 15.30 33.37 -4.35
CA SER A 100 14.29 34.41 -4.52
C SER A 100 14.29 35.41 -3.36
N PRO A 101 14.11 36.73 -3.61
CA PRO A 101 14.08 37.78 -2.58
C PRO A 101 12.74 37.82 -1.83
N VAL A 102 12.34 36.68 -1.26
CA VAL A 102 11.10 36.49 -0.48
C VAL A 102 11.42 35.93 0.92
N PRO A 103 10.51 36.07 1.90
CA PRO A 103 10.71 35.55 3.24
C PRO A 103 11.08 34.05 3.25
N ALA A 104 11.80 33.61 4.28
CA ALA A 104 12.26 32.21 4.39
C ALA A 104 11.11 31.20 4.29
N ALA A 105 9.95 31.50 4.89
CA ALA A 105 8.76 30.67 4.79
C ALA A 105 8.27 30.53 3.34
N SER A 106 8.25 31.62 2.57
CA SER A 106 7.86 31.59 1.16
C SER A 106 8.84 30.77 0.31
N ARG A 107 10.15 30.89 0.55
CA ARG A 107 11.16 30.04 -0.11
C ARG A 107 10.95 28.56 0.20
N ALA A 108 10.65 28.24 1.46
CA ALA A 108 10.33 26.88 1.86
C ALA A 108 9.09 26.33 1.14
N LEU A 109 8.04 27.15 0.93
CA LEU A 109 6.86 26.77 0.15
C LEU A 109 7.17 26.54 -1.33
N LEU A 110 8.00 27.40 -1.95
CA LEU A 110 8.45 27.22 -3.34
C LEU A 110 9.23 25.91 -3.52
N ILE A 111 10.14 25.60 -2.59
CA ILE A 111 10.92 24.35 -2.60
C ILE A 111 10.00 23.15 -2.34
N ALA A 112 9.17 23.21 -1.30
CA ALA A 112 8.30 22.11 -0.91
C ALA A 112 7.30 21.73 -2.00
N SER A 113 6.75 22.71 -2.72
CA SER A 113 5.81 22.45 -3.82
C SER A 113 6.47 21.74 -5.02
N VAL A 114 7.71 22.10 -5.37
CA VAL A 114 8.49 21.40 -6.41
C VAL A 114 8.84 19.97 -5.95
N LEU A 115 9.25 19.79 -4.69
CA LEU A 115 9.52 18.46 -4.15
C LEU A 115 8.27 17.60 -4.09
N LEU A 116 7.10 18.18 -3.80
CA LEU A 116 5.82 17.48 -3.81
C LEU A 116 5.49 16.91 -5.19
N VAL A 117 5.72 17.67 -6.26
CA VAL A 117 5.54 17.19 -7.65
C VAL A 117 6.40 15.94 -7.89
N LEU A 118 7.71 16.02 -7.59
CA LEU A 118 8.61 14.87 -7.75
C LEU A 118 8.21 13.65 -6.91
N ILE A 119 7.73 13.87 -5.68
CA ILE A 119 7.24 12.79 -4.82
C ILE A 119 6.02 12.11 -5.45
N VAL A 120 5.04 12.90 -5.88
CA VAL A 120 3.78 12.37 -6.43
C VAL A 120 4.05 11.64 -7.75
N GLU A 121 4.95 12.13 -8.58
CA GLU A 121 5.35 11.46 -9.83
C GLU A 121 6.07 10.12 -9.56
N LEU A 122 7.00 10.07 -8.61
CA LEU A 122 7.63 8.80 -8.20
C LEU A 122 6.60 7.79 -7.67
N LEU A 123 5.60 8.26 -6.92
CA LEU A 123 4.51 7.40 -6.46
C LEU A 123 3.65 6.93 -7.64
N ASN A 124 3.32 7.81 -8.58
CA ASN A 124 2.57 7.47 -9.79
C ASN A 124 3.30 6.38 -10.59
N SER A 125 4.58 6.56 -10.91
CA SER A 125 5.38 5.55 -11.61
C SER A 125 5.48 4.23 -10.84
N SER A 126 5.54 4.28 -9.50
CA SER A 126 5.54 3.05 -8.69
C SER A 126 4.23 2.27 -8.78
N VAL A 127 3.09 2.97 -8.87
CA VAL A 127 1.78 2.37 -9.05
C VAL A 127 1.65 1.79 -10.47
N GLU A 128 2.11 2.52 -11.48
CA GLU A 128 2.12 2.04 -12.87
C GLU A 128 2.95 0.75 -13.01
N ALA A 129 4.17 0.74 -12.46
CA ALA A 129 5.03 -0.45 -12.47
C ALA A 129 4.41 -1.64 -11.74
N ALA A 130 3.70 -1.40 -10.63
CA ALA A 130 3.00 -2.45 -9.89
C ALA A 130 1.82 -3.03 -10.69
N ILE A 131 1.06 -2.18 -11.37
CA ILE A 131 -0.08 -2.58 -12.21
C ILE A 131 0.40 -3.36 -13.44
N ASP A 132 1.45 -2.89 -14.11
CA ASP A 132 2.00 -3.49 -15.32
C ASP A 132 2.58 -4.88 -15.06
N ARG A 133 3.04 -5.14 -13.84
CA ARG A 133 3.45 -6.48 -13.40
C ARG A 133 2.28 -7.46 -13.28
N ILE A 134 1.10 -7.00 -12.87
CA ILE A 134 -0.02 -7.87 -12.48
C ILE A 134 -0.93 -8.21 -13.68
N SER A 135 -1.18 -7.26 -14.58
CA SER A 135 -2.15 -7.45 -15.66
C SER A 135 -1.66 -6.83 -16.97
N LEU A 136 -1.35 -7.68 -17.95
CA LEU A 136 -1.10 -7.27 -19.33
C LEU A 136 -2.40 -7.14 -20.14
N GLU A 137 -3.51 -7.72 -19.65
CA GLU A 137 -4.85 -7.48 -20.20
C GLU A 137 -5.44 -6.19 -19.63
N ARG A 138 -6.14 -5.43 -20.48
CA ARG A 138 -6.81 -4.18 -20.08
C ARG A 138 -7.95 -4.50 -19.13
N HIS A 139 -7.71 -4.25 -17.84
CA HIS A 139 -8.72 -4.34 -16.79
C HIS A 139 -9.20 -2.94 -16.38
N GLU A 140 -10.50 -2.76 -16.22
CA GLU A 140 -11.12 -1.47 -15.87
C GLU A 140 -10.55 -0.89 -14.56
N LEU A 141 -10.26 -1.74 -13.56
CA LEU A 141 -9.64 -1.30 -12.32
C LEU A 141 -8.20 -0.80 -12.50
N SER A 142 -7.41 -1.46 -13.36
CA SER A 142 -6.04 -1.05 -13.68
C SER A 142 -6.03 0.33 -14.35
N LYS A 143 -6.97 0.54 -15.28
CA LYS A 143 -7.16 1.85 -15.91
C LYS A 143 -7.49 2.93 -14.88
N ARG A 144 -8.48 2.69 -14.01
CA ARG A 144 -8.86 3.64 -12.95
C ARG A 144 -7.70 3.99 -12.02
N ALA A 145 -6.89 3.01 -11.63
CA ALA A 145 -5.75 3.25 -10.76
C ALA A 145 -4.69 4.15 -11.43
N LYS A 146 -4.40 3.94 -12.72
CA LYS A 146 -3.52 4.82 -13.51
C LYS A 146 -4.10 6.22 -13.68
N ASP A 147 -5.39 6.32 -14.00
CA ASP A 147 -6.09 7.61 -14.17
C ASP A 147 -6.03 8.44 -12.87
N LEU A 148 -6.23 7.79 -11.71
CA LEU A 148 -6.12 8.45 -10.39
C LEU A 148 -4.69 8.87 -10.06
N GLY A 149 -3.69 8.07 -10.43
CA GLY A 149 -2.27 8.41 -10.27
C GLY A 149 -1.92 9.67 -11.09
N SER A 150 -2.28 9.69 -12.37
CA SER A 150 -2.11 10.86 -13.25
C SER A 150 -2.87 12.10 -12.74
N ALA A 151 -4.07 11.91 -12.18
CA ALA A 151 -4.83 13.01 -11.57
C ALA A 151 -4.10 13.59 -10.34
N ALA A 152 -3.46 12.76 -9.51
CA ALA A 152 -2.67 13.22 -8.38
C ALA A 152 -1.49 14.09 -8.82
N VAL A 153 -0.76 13.67 -9.87
CA VAL A 153 0.33 14.46 -10.49
C VAL A 153 -0.21 15.81 -10.97
N THR A 154 -1.34 15.82 -11.66
CA THR A 154 -2.00 17.06 -12.13
C THR A 154 -2.34 18.01 -10.98
N VAL A 155 -2.85 17.49 -9.86
CA VAL A 155 -3.15 18.29 -8.67
C VAL A 155 -1.86 18.84 -8.03
N ALA A 156 -0.79 18.05 -7.97
CA ALA A 156 0.50 18.51 -7.46
C ALA A 156 1.10 19.62 -8.34
N LEU A 157 1.03 19.49 -9.67
CA LEU A 157 1.44 20.52 -10.61
C LEU A 157 0.62 21.81 -10.43
N PHE A 158 -0.71 21.70 -10.29
CA PHE A 158 -1.56 22.86 -10.01
C PHE A 158 -1.20 23.54 -8.69
N ALA A 159 -0.97 22.78 -7.62
CA ALA A 159 -0.51 23.30 -6.34
C ALA A 159 0.85 24.02 -6.47
N CYS A 160 1.77 23.48 -7.28
CA CYS A 160 3.06 24.10 -7.57
C CYS A 160 2.89 25.44 -8.32
N VAL A 161 2.17 25.44 -9.44
CA VAL A 161 1.91 26.65 -10.23
C VAL A 161 1.23 27.74 -9.40
N THR A 162 0.20 27.39 -8.62
CA THR A 162 -0.50 28.37 -7.77
C THR A 162 0.39 28.92 -6.66
N THR A 163 1.17 28.07 -5.98
CA THR A 163 2.15 28.51 -4.97
C THR A 163 3.16 29.49 -5.55
N TRP A 164 3.72 29.16 -6.71
CA TRP A 164 4.66 30.02 -7.41
C TRP A 164 4.03 31.33 -7.87
N GLY A 165 2.83 31.28 -8.43
CA GLY A 165 2.06 32.46 -8.83
C GLY A 165 1.79 33.41 -7.66
N PHE A 166 1.38 32.89 -6.49
CA PHE A 166 1.11 33.75 -5.33
C PHE A 166 2.36 34.30 -4.68
N VAL A 167 3.47 33.55 -4.65
CA VAL A 167 4.71 34.00 -4.00
C VAL A 167 5.52 34.94 -4.90
N LEU A 168 5.73 34.56 -6.16
CA LEU A 168 6.58 35.32 -7.08
C LEU A 168 5.80 36.28 -7.98
N GLY A 169 4.51 36.05 -8.22
CA GLY A 169 3.69 36.94 -9.06
C GLY A 169 3.75 38.40 -8.61
N PRO A 170 3.52 38.73 -7.33
CA PRO A 170 3.65 40.11 -6.83
C PRO A 170 5.07 40.66 -6.90
N VAL A 171 6.08 39.79 -6.79
CA VAL A 171 7.48 40.21 -6.98
C VAL A 171 7.67 40.64 -8.42
N ILE A 172 7.34 39.76 -9.37
CA ILE A 172 7.50 39.99 -10.81
C ILE A 172 6.70 41.22 -11.27
N ALA A 173 5.46 41.39 -10.81
CA ALA A 173 4.64 42.57 -11.14
C ALA A 173 5.34 43.89 -10.78
N ARG A 174 5.93 43.95 -9.57
CA ARG A 174 6.73 45.12 -9.14
C ARG A 174 7.95 45.36 -10.01
N TRP A 175 8.64 44.31 -10.47
CA TRP A 175 9.78 44.44 -11.40
C TRP A 175 9.35 44.96 -12.78
N LEU A 176 8.12 44.66 -13.19
CA LEU A 176 7.55 45.09 -14.48
C LEU A 176 6.86 46.47 -14.41
N GLY A 177 6.75 47.06 -13.21
CA GLY A 177 6.15 48.38 -13.02
C GLY A 177 4.61 48.37 -13.00
N PHE A 178 4.00 47.23 -12.69
CA PHE A 178 2.55 47.12 -12.43
C PHE A 178 2.22 47.26 -10.95
#